data_AF-A0A926IGQ7-F1
#
_entry.id   AF-A0A926IGQ7-F1
#
_cell.length_a   1.000
_cell.length_b   1.000
_cell.length_c   1.000
_cell.angle_alpha   90.00
_cell.angle_beta   90.00
_cell.angle_gamma   90.00
#
_symmetry.space_group_name_H-M   'P 1'
#
loop_
_entity.id
_entity.type
_entity.pdbx_description
1 polymer ?
#
loop_
_entity_poly.entity_id
_entity_poly.type
_entity_poly.pdbx_seq_one_letter_code
_entity_poly.pdbx_strand_id
1 'polypeptide(L)'
;MDYSNVPVELKKLDRWVLYRMFLDEKTGKYTKKPFNARTGGMAQSNNPRTWCDYDTAMRVVAHYDGLGFMLGDGIFGVDIDGVDLKDSIVNEVITTL
;
A
#
# COMPACT_ATOMS: atom_id res chain seq x y z
N MET A 1 -10.26 6.63 6.08
CA MET A 1 -9.86 6.45 4.66
C MET A 1 -10.98 5.78 3.92
N ASP A 2 -11.15 6.10 2.65
CA ASP A 2 -12.08 5.40 1.76
C ASP A 2 -11.31 4.39 0.90
N TYR A 3 -11.79 3.14 0.85
CA TYR A 3 -11.22 2.04 0.07
C TYR A 3 -12.21 1.49 -0.98
N SER A 4 -13.30 2.23 -1.25
CA SER A 4 -14.33 1.86 -2.22
C SER A 4 -13.76 1.64 -3.63
N ASN A 5 -12.77 2.44 -4.02
CA ASN A 5 -12.15 2.42 -5.34
C ASN A 5 -11.07 1.35 -5.54
N VAL A 6 -10.81 0.49 -4.55
CA VAL A 6 -9.85 -0.61 -4.72
C VAL A 6 -10.43 -1.64 -5.71
N PRO A 7 -9.74 -1.94 -6.84
CA PRO A 7 -10.22 -2.89 -7.85
C PRO A 7 -10.48 -4.29 -7.27
N VAL A 8 -11.50 -4.97 -7.80
CA VAL A 8 -11.91 -6.32 -7.35
C VAL A 8 -10.80 -7.34 -7.61
N GLU A 9 -10.03 -7.16 -8.67
CA GLU A 9 -8.90 -7.99 -9.07
C GLU A 9 -7.80 -7.97 -8.01
N LEU A 10 -7.49 -6.79 -7.45
CA LEU A 10 -6.50 -6.65 -6.39
C LEU A 10 -7.00 -7.22 -5.06
N LYS A 11 -8.29 -7.07 -4.76
CA LYS A 11 -8.91 -7.64 -3.53
C LYS A 11 -8.80 -9.16 -3.46
N LYS A 12 -8.73 -9.84 -4.61
CA LYS A 12 -8.59 -11.31 -4.72
C LYS A 12 -7.18 -11.81 -4.44
N LEU A 13 -6.18 -10.94 -4.29
CA LEU A 13 -4.78 -11.33 -4.08
C LEU A 13 -4.40 -11.28 -2.60
N ASP A 14 -3.65 -12.28 -2.14
CA ASP A 14 -3.12 -12.37 -0.77
C ASP A 14 -1.86 -11.50 -0.58
N ARG A 15 -1.96 -10.21 -0.87
CA ARG A 15 -0.83 -9.26 -0.89
C ARG A 15 -1.04 -8.03 -0.02
N TRP A 16 -2.04 -8.07 0.84
CA TRP A 16 -2.42 -6.96 1.70
C TRP A 16 -1.61 -6.94 2.98
N VAL A 17 -1.22 -5.74 3.36
CA VAL A 17 -0.55 -5.42 4.63
C VAL A 17 -1.17 -4.16 5.20
N LEU A 18 -0.81 -3.82 6.42
CA LEU A 18 -1.11 -2.53 7.03
C LEU A 18 0.17 -1.69 7.04
N TYR A 19 0.09 -0.38 7.27
CA TYR A 19 1.29 0.39 7.57
C TYR A 19 1.09 1.30 8.78
N ARG A 20 2.21 1.65 9.41
CA ARG A 20 2.31 2.76 10.36
C ARG A 20 3.38 3.74 9.92
N MET A 21 3.16 5.02 10.22
CA MET A 21 4.09 6.11 9.99
C MET A 21 5.05 6.22 11.17
N PHE A 22 6.35 6.29 10.88
CA PHE A 22 7.38 6.52 11.89
C PHE A 22 8.25 7.69 11.47
N LEU A 23 8.47 8.64 12.38
CA LEU A 23 9.46 9.68 12.17
C LEU A 23 10.86 9.07 12.22
N ASP A 24 11.62 9.20 11.13
CA ASP A 24 13.05 8.93 11.14
C ASP A 24 13.76 10.14 11.76
N GLU A 25 14.31 9.97 12.96
CA GLU A 25 14.99 11.04 13.69
C GLU A 25 16.26 11.55 12.99
N LYS A 26 16.88 10.74 12.12
CA LYS A 26 18.09 11.15 11.39
C LYS A 26 17.76 12.04 10.21
N THR A 27 16.67 11.76 9.50
CA THR A 27 16.30 12.50 8.28
C THR A 27 15.20 13.53 8.52
N GLY A 28 14.51 13.47 9.67
CA GLY A 28 13.33 14.27 9.96
C GLY A 28 12.11 13.96 9.07
N LYS A 29 12.12 12.81 8.38
CA LYS A 29 11.05 12.42 7.44
C LYS A 29 10.25 11.25 8.01
N TYR A 30 8.95 11.22 7.73
CA TYR A 30 8.14 10.07 8.07
C TYR A 30 8.35 8.93 7.07
N THR A 31 8.44 7.70 7.58
CA THR A 31 8.57 6.47 6.81
C THR A 31 7.36 5.57 7.05
N LYS A 32 6.83 4.96 5.99
CA LYS A 32 5.74 3.99 6.05
C LYS A 32 6.34 2.60 6.29
N LYS A 33 6.10 2.01 7.46
CA LYS A 33 6.56 0.67 7.80
C LYS A 33 5.41 -0.34 7.70
N PRO A 34 5.57 -1.45 6.97
CA PRO A 34 4.49 -2.40 6.74
C PRO A 34 4.33 -3.39 7.91
N PHE A 35 3.08 -3.78 8.20
CA PHE A 35 2.69 -4.68 9.27
C PHE A 35 1.81 -5.82 8.75
N ASN A 36 2.01 -7.01 9.29
CA ASN A 36 1.21 -8.20 9.03
C ASN A 36 -0.11 -8.09 9.82
N ALA A 37 -1.23 -8.04 9.12
CA ALA A 37 -2.55 -7.90 9.73
C ALA A 37 -2.95 -9.08 10.64
N ARG A 38 -2.39 -10.28 10.41
CA ARG A 38 -2.70 -11.49 11.18
C ARG A 38 -2.02 -11.50 12.54
N THR A 39 -0.82 -10.95 12.63
CA THR A 39 0.04 -11.07 13.83
C THR A 39 0.32 -9.74 14.52
N GLY A 40 0.11 -8.61 13.83
CA GLY A 40 0.53 -7.29 14.28
C GLY A 40 2.05 -7.08 14.28
N GLY A 41 2.83 -8.04 13.78
CA GLY A 41 4.27 -7.91 13.57
C GLY A 41 4.62 -7.19 12.26
N MET A 42 5.90 -7.01 12.01
CA MET A 42 6.39 -6.43 10.74
C MET A 42 6.10 -7.35 9.55
N ALA A 43 5.69 -6.76 8.43
CA ALA A 43 5.63 -7.46 7.15
C ALA A 43 6.90 -7.20 6.32
N GLN A 44 7.21 -8.12 5.41
CA GLN A 44 8.41 -8.05 4.56
C GLN A 44 7.98 -8.06 3.09
N SER A 45 8.52 -7.15 2.29
CA SER A 45 8.15 -6.98 0.87
C SER A 45 8.53 -8.15 -0.04
N ASN A 46 9.33 -9.09 0.44
CA ASN A 46 9.81 -10.25 -0.30
C ASN A 46 9.37 -11.59 0.34
N ASN A 47 8.48 -11.56 1.32
CA ASN A 47 8.00 -12.77 2.00
C ASN A 47 6.46 -12.80 2.06
N PRO A 48 5.82 -13.52 1.11
CA PRO A 48 4.36 -13.62 1.05
C PRO A 48 3.69 -14.17 2.31
N ARG A 49 4.43 -14.93 3.14
CA ARG A 49 3.90 -15.45 4.42
C ARG A 49 3.57 -14.35 5.42
N THR A 50 4.09 -13.13 5.20
CA THR A 50 3.86 -11.97 6.06
C THR A 50 2.73 -11.07 5.57
N TRP A 51 2.10 -11.39 4.43
CA TRP A 51 0.97 -10.66 3.86
C TRP A 51 -0.34 -11.40 4.16
N CYS A 52 -1.47 -10.82 3.78
CA CYS A 52 -2.78 -11.44 3.93
C CYS A 52 -3.77 -11.09 2.82
N ASP A 53 -4.95 -11.70 2.88
CA ASP A 53 -6.12 -11.34 2.07
C ASP A 53 -6.70 -9.98 2.49
N TYR A 54 -7.51 -9.39 1.60
CA TYR A 54 -8.08 -8.06 1.77
C TYR A 54 -8.97 -7.97 3.03
N ASP A 55 -9.85 -8.94 3.24
CA ASP A 55 -10.81 -8.93 4.35
C ASP A 55 -10.10 -9.02 5.71
N THR A 56 -9.04 -9.82 5.81
CA THR A 56 -8.20 -9.89 7.01
C THR A 56 -7.56 -8.56 7.33
N ALA A 57 -7.01 -7.86 6.33
CA ALA A 57 -6.44 -6.53 6.54
C ALA A 57 -7.52 -5.51 6.97
N MET A 58 -8.67 -5.53 6.29
CA MET A 58 -9.77 -4.60 6.55
C MET A 58 -10.38 -4.72 7.94
N ARG A 59 -10.39 -5.92 8.55
CA ARG A 59 -10.88 -6.11 9.91
C ARG A 59 -10.14 -5.29 10.96
N VAL A 60 -8.86 -4.98 10.72
CA VAL A 60 -7.99 -4.34 11.70
C VAL A 60 -7.40 -3.01 11.23
N VAL A 61 -7.65 -2.59 9.98
CA VAL A 61 -7.05 -1.39 9.38
C VAL A 61 -7.30 -0.11 10.19
N ALA A 62 -8.43 -0.03 10.91
CA ALA A 62 -8.75 1.11 11.77
C ALA A 62 -7.77 1.30 12.95
N HIS A 63 -6.94 0.31 13.26
CA HIS A 63 -5.89 0.37 14.30
C HIS A 63 -4.50 0.74 13.75
N TYR A 64 -4.43 1.11 12.47
CA TYR A 64 -3.20 1.41 11.74
C TYR A 64 -3.36 2.72 10.95
N ASP A 65 -2.26 3.23 10.40
CA ASP A 65 -2.31 4.48 9.63
C ASP A 65 -2.81 4.26 8.20
N GLY A 66 -2.90 3.01 7.75
CA GLY A 66 -3.57 2.69 6.49
C GLY A 66 -3.29 1.28 5.98
N LEU A 67 -3.86 1.01 4.81
CA LEU A 67 -3.72 -0.22 4.04
C LEU A 67 -2.52 -0.10 3.09
N GLY A 68 -1.81 -1.21 2.88
CA GLY A 68 -0.74 -1.33 1.89
C GLY A 68 -0.89 -2.58 1.05
N PHE A 69 -0.24 -2.59 -0.10
CA PHE A 69 -0.25 -3.70 -1.06
C PHE A 69 1.17 -4.00 -1.53
N MET A 70 1.55 -5.27 -1.60
CA MET A 70 2.88 -5.70 -2.02
C MET A 70 2.93 -5.96 -3.53
N LEU A 71 3.81 -5.24 -4.22
CA LEU A 71 4.00 -5.30 -5.67
C LEU A 71 4.81 -6.54 -6.09
N GLY A 72 4.80 -6.86 -7.39
CA GLY A 72 5.48 -8.02 -7.97
C GLY A 72 4.57 -8.86 -8.85
N ASP A 73 5.12 -9.92 -9.45
CA ASP A 73 4.39 -10.90 -10.29
C ASP A 73 3.45 -10.26 -11.33
N GLY A 74 3.99 -9.34 -12.13
CA GLY A 74 3.24 -8.65 -13.18
C GLY A 74 2.48 -7.40 -12.74
N ILE A 75 2.54 -7.04 -11.45
CA ILE A 75 2.01 -5.77 -10.93
C ILE A 75 3.17 -4.86 -10.54
N PHE A 76 3.18 -3.65 -11.08
CA PHE A 76 4.10 -2.58 -10.71
C PHE A 76 3.32 -1.35 -10.22
N GLY A 77 3.99 -0.47 -9.50
CA GLY A 77 3.42 0.77 -8.98
C GLY A 77 4.14 1.97 -9.57
N VAL A 78 3.37 3.00 -9.92
CA VAL A 78 3.89 4.31 -10.33
C VAL A 78 3.56 5.27 -9.20
N ASP A 79 4.59 5.88 -8.62
CA ASP A 79 4.45 6.87 -7.55
C ASP A 79 4.64 8.26 -8.15
N ILE A 80 3.65 9.14 -7.98
CA ILE A 80 3.63 10.47 -8.57
C ILE A 80 3.43 11.48 -7.43
N ASP A 81 4.52 12.15 -7.07
CA ASP A 81 4.55 13.18 -6.04
C ASP A 81 4.78 14.57 -6.64
N GLY A 82 4.21 15.61 -6.01
CA GLY A 82 4.53 17.01 -6.31
C GLY A 82 3.90 17.58 -7.58
N VAL A 83 2.92 16.90 -8.18
CA VAL A 83 2.16 17.37 -9.36
C VAL A 83 0.66 17.20 -9.16
N ASP A 84 -0.14 18.07 -9.79
CA ASP A 84 -1.60 17.96 -9.78
C ASP A 84 -2.04 16.83 -10.74
N LEU A 85 -3.08 16.08 -10.38
CA LEU A 85 -3.67 15.05 -11.24
C LEU A 85 -4.17 15.60 -12.58
N LYS A 86 -4.46 16.90 -12.66
CA LYS A 86 -4.85 17.58 -13.89
C LYS A 86 -3.68 17.93 -14.79
N ASP A 87 -2.44 17.76 -14.33
CA ASP A 87 -1.26 17.99 -15.16
C ASP A 87 -1.29 17.06 -16.37
N SER A 88 -1.01 17.61 -17.54
CA SER A 88 -0.94 16.87 -18.79
C SER A 88 0.01 15.67 -18.70
N ILE A 89 1.09 15.78 -17.93
CA ILE A 89 2.05 14.67 -17.77
C ILE A 89 1.42 13.48 -17.03
N VAL A 90 0.53 13.74 -16.06
CA VAL A 90 -0.14 12.67 -15.31
C VAL A 90 -1.12 11.93 -16.22
N ASN A 91 -1.87 12.67 -17.05
CA ASN A 91 -2.79 12.05 -18.01
C ASN A 91 -2.06 11.22 -19.07
N GLU A 92 -0.92 11.69 -19.58
CA GLU A 92 -0.10 10.93 -20.52
C GLU A 92 0.40 9.62 -19.90
N VAL A 93 0.91 9.65 -18.66
CA VAL A 93 1.35 8.44 -17.95
C VAL A 93 0.20 7.46 -17.73
N ILE A 94 -0.98 7.93 -17.31
CA ILE A 94 -2.15 7.08 -17.06
C ILE A 94 -2.70 6.45 -18.35
N THR A 95 -2.61 7.15 -19.49
CA THR A 95 -3.20 6.67 -20.76
C THR A 95 -2.26 5.80 -21.58
N THR A 96 -0.96 5.82 -21.28
CA THR A 96 0.07 5.12 -22.07
C THR A 96 0.50 3.78 -21.44
N LEU A 97 0.31 3.63 -20.12
CA LEU A 97 0.60 2.41 -19.37
C LEU A 97 -0.65 1.53 -19.21
#